data_AF-A0A951SJD3-F1
#
_entry.id   AF-A0A951SJD3-F1
#
_cell.length_a   1.000
_cell.length_b   1.000
_cell.length_c   1.000
_cell.angle_alpha   90.00
_cell.angle_beta   90.00
_cell.angle_gamma   90.00
#
_symmetry.space_group_name_H-M   'P 1'
#
loop_
_entity.id
_entity.type
_entity.pdbx_description
1 polymer ?
#
loop_
_entity_poly.entity_id
_entity_poly.type
_entity_poly.pdbx_seq_one_letter_code
_entity_poly.pdbx_strand_id
1 'polypeptide(L)'
;MKRVRATLTTEGTLIEAGTGKKLPGRIDAGRVDATTEADIARHIAADDDASRRDAAAYARRVRKRTGLTQAAFASRIGVPVDTVRNWEQGKRFPAGPAKALLKVLDRAPETALAALE
;
A
#
# COMPACT_ATOMS: atom_id res chain seq x y z
N MET A 1 -0.41 -9.15 31.72
CA MET A 1 -1.67 -8.50 31.27
C MET A 1 -2.86 -9.37 31.65
N LYS A 2 -3.86 -8.85 32.37
CA LYS A 2 -5.09 -9.58 32.71
C LYS A 2 -6.01 -9.61 31.49
N ARG A 3 -6.41 -10.79 31.03
CA ARG A 3 -7.42 -10.95 29.96
C ARG A 3 -8.81 -10.95 30.60
N VAL A 4 -9.73 -10.20 30.01
CA VAL A 4 -11.14 -10.14 30.43
C VAL A 4 -12.02 -10.48 29.22
N ARG A 5 -13.16 -11.14 29.45
CA ARG A 5 -14.17 -11.33 28.39
C ARG A 5 -14.95 -10.01 28.25
N ALA A 6 -15.13 -9.57 27.01
CA ALA A 6 -15.87 -8.35 26.70
C ALA A 6 -17.11 -8.67 25.86
N THR A 7 -18.19 -7.93 26.07
CA THR A 7 -19.42 -7.96 25.27
C THR A 7 -19.64 -6.57 24.67
N LEU A 8 -20.08 -6.51 23.41
CA LEU A 8 -20.49 -5.27 22.76
C LEU A 8 -21.98 -5.05 22.97
N THR A 9 -22.38 -3.89 23.50
CA THR A 9 -23.79 -3.53 23.63
C THR A 9 -24.40 -3.13 22.28
N THR A 10 -25.72 -3.07 22.20
CA THR A 10 -26.45 -2.56 21.03
C THR A 10 -26.12 -1.10 20.69
N GLU A 11 -25.67 -0.33 21.68
CA GLU A 11 -25.19 1.06 21.53
C GLU A 11 -23.69 1.14 21.18
N GLY A 12 -23.03 0.01 20.91
CA GLY A 12 -21.62 -0.02 20.52
C GLY A 12 -20.62 0.17 21.66
N THR A 13 -21.05 0.08 22.92
CA THR A 13 -20.16 0.18 24.08
C THR A 13 -19.58 -1.19 24.44
N LEU A 14 -18.25 -1.27 24.62
CA LEU A 14 -17.60 -2.47 25.13
C LEU A 14 -17.72 -2.52 26.66
N ILE A 15 -18.27 -3.62 27.18
CA ILE A 15 -18.40 -3.88 28.62
C ILE A 15 -17.73 -5.18 29.00
N GLU A 16 -17.18 -5.26 30.21
CA GLU A 16 -16.67 -6.51 30.78
C GLU A 16 -17.83 -7.46 31.12
N ALA A 17 -17.74 -8.69 30.63
CA ALA A 17 -18.77 -9.70 30.82
C ALA A 17 -18.88 -10.09 32.30
N GLY A 18 -20.07 -9.94 32.87
CA GLY A 18 -20.37 -10.27 34.27
C GLY A 18 -20.35 -9.08 35.21
N THR A 19 -19.45 -8.10 35.03
CA THR A 19 -19.42 -6.86 35.85
C THR A 19 -20.16 -5.70 35.19
N GLY A 20 -20.35 -5.72 33.88
CA GLY A 20 -20.96 -4.62 33.12
C GLY A 20 -20.07 -3.37 33.05
N LYS A 21 -18.84 -3.42 33.56
CA LYS A 21 -17.93 -2.28 33.61
C LYS A 21 -17.55 -1.86 32.18
N LYS A 22 -17.70 -0.58 31.86
CA LYS A 22 -17.23 -0.02 30.58
C LYS A 22 -15.73 -0.24 30.44
N LEU A 23 -15.34 -0.82 29.31
CA LEU A 23 -13.94 -1.01 28.96
C LEU A 23 -13.45 0.23 28.20
N PRO A 24 -12.31 0.82 28.59
CA PRO A 24 -11.79 1.98 27.90
C PRO A 24 -11.38 1.60 26.46
N GLY A 25 -11.81 2.42 25.50
CA GLY A 25 -11.35 2.32 24.12
C GLY A 25 -9.86 2.66 23.99
N ARG A 26 -9.23 2.24 22.89
CA ARG A 26 -7.82 2.56 22.60
C ARG A 26 -7.65 3.91 21.90
N ILE A 27 -8.74 4.55 21.50
CA ILE A 27 -8.73 5.81 20.75
C ILE A 27 -9.14 6.99 21.66
N ASP A 28 -8.59 8.16 21.36
CA ASP A 28 -9.05 9.43 21.90
C ASP A 28 -10.26 9.90 21.08
N ALA A 29 -11.46 9.74 21.64
CA ALA A 29 -12.70 10.08 20.95
C ALA A 29 -12.82 11.59 20.68
N GLY A 30 -12.40 12.44 21.62
CA GLY A 30 -12.45 13.89 21.45
C GLY A 30 -11.57 14.37 20.30
N ARG A 31 -10.41 13.74 20.12
CA ARG A 31 -9.54 14.00 18.96
C ARG A 31 -10.16 13.54 17.64
N VAL A 32 -10.83 12.39 17.63
CA VAL A 32 -11.53 11.88 16.43
C VAL A 32 -12.67 12.83 16.04
N ASP A 33 -13.52 13.20 16.99
CA ASP A 33 -14.68 14.06 16.75
C ASP A 33 -14.27 15.50 16.34
N ALA A 34 -13.09 15.96 16.78
CA ALA A 34 -12.54 17.25 16.36
C ALA A 34 -11.87 17.23 14.97
N THR A 35 -11.75 16.07 14.31
CA THR A 35 -11.10 15.98 12.99
C THR A 35 -12.06 16.53 11.93
N THR A 36 -11.66 17.61 11.27
CA THR A 36 -12.51 18.28 10.26
C THR A 36 -12.46 17.57 8.91
N GLU A 37 -13.43 17.85 8.04
CA GLU A 37 -13.42 17.39 6.64
C GLU A 37 -12.14 17.84 5.89
N ALA A 38 -11.63 19.03 6.21
CA ALA A 38 -10.38 19.52 5.63
C ALA A 38 -9.16 18.69 6.10
N ASP A 39 -9.16 18.26 7.37
CA ASP A 39 -8.13 17.37 7.91
C ASP A 39 -8.19 15.99 7.25
N ILE A 40 -9.40 15.43 7.11
CA ILE A 40 -9.62 14.14 6.44
C ILE A 40 -9.10 14.21 5.00
N ALA A 41 -9.49 15.23 4.24
CA ALA A 41 -9.05 15.40 2.86
C ALA A 41 -7.53 15.53 2.74
N ARG A 42 -6.89 16.26 3.67
CA ARG A 42 -5.43 16.38 3.71
C ARG A 42 -4.75 15.04 4.00
N HIS A 43 -5.28 14.25 4.94
CA HIS A 43 -4.73 12.92 5.24
C HIS A 43 -4.86 11.98 4.06
N ILE A 44 -6.02 11.95 3.39
CA ILE A 44 -6.22 11.16 2.17
C ILE A 44 -5.18 11.54 1.09
N ALA A 45 -5.01 12.85 0.84
CA ALA A 45 -4.05 13.32 -0.15
C ALA A 45 -2.60 12.94 0.20
N ALA A 46 -2.24 12.99 1.49
CA ALA A 46 -0.92 12.60 1.96
C ALA A 46 -0.69 11.08 1.85
N ASP A 47 -1.68 10.27 2.21
CA ASP A 47 -1.63 8.81 2.09
C ASP A 47 -1.55 8.36 0.63
N ASP A 48 -2.33 8.99 -0.24
CA ASP A 48 -2.25 8.77 -1.68
C ASP A 48 -0.85 9.09 -2.19
N ASP A 49 -0.28 10.24 -1.82
CA ASP A 49 1.06 10.63 -2.25
C ASP A 49 2.17 9.70 -1.74
N ALA A 50 2.06 9.23 -0.50
CA ALA A 50 2.95 8.21 0.05
C ALA A 50 2.86 6.90 -0.74
N SER A 51 1.63 6.42 -0.98
CA SER A 51 1.36 5.22 -1.80
C SER A 51 1.94 5.34 -3.21
N ARG A 52 1.80 6.52 -3.84
CA ARG A 52 2.39 6.83 -5.15
C ARG A 52 3.92 6.72 -5.14
N ARG A 53 4.57 7.31 -4.14
CA ARG A 53 6.05 7.27 -4.01
C ARG A 53 6.56 5.85 -3.77
N ASP A 54 5.87 5.08 -2.93
CA ASP A 54 6.23 3.69 -2.64
C ASP A 54 6.12 2.81 -3.88
N ALA A 55 5.03 2.93 -4.64
CA ALA A 55 4.85 2.18 -5.87
C ALA A 55 5.89 2.56 -6.95
N ALA A 56 6.27 3.84 -7.03
CA ALA A 56 7.33 4.31 -7.92
C ALA A 56 8.71 3.77 -7.53
N ALA A 57 9.02 3.79 -6.24
CA ALA A 57 10.25 3.22 -5.68
C ALA A 57 10.30 1.70 -5.91
N TYR A 58 9.17 1.01 -5.75
CA TYR A 58 9.02 -0.42 -6.05
C TYR A 58 9.36 -0.72 -7.51
N ALA A 59 8.72 -0.04 -8.46
CA ALA A 59 8.97 -0.26 -9.90
C ALA A 59 10.45 -0.05 -10.25
N ARG A 60 11.05 1.04 -9.74
CA ARG A 60 12.48 1.34 -9.95
C ARG A 60 13.39 0.27 -9.35
N ARG A 61 13.08 -0.23 -8.15
CA ARG A 61 13.84 -1.30 -7.50
C ARG A 61 13.80 -2.58 -8.33
N VAL A 62 12.62 -2.99 -8.79
CA VAL A 62 12.47 -4.19 -9.63
C VAL A 62 13.32 -4.09 -10.89
N ARG A 63 13.27 -2.96 -11.61
CA ARG A 63 14.15 -2.75 -12.76
C ARG A 63 15.63 -2.80 -12.36
N LYS A 64 16.04 -2.14 -11.28
CA LYS A 64 17.45 -2.16 -10.86
C LYS A 64 17.93 -3.59 -10.56
N ARG A 65 17.07 -4.46 -10.04
CA ARG A 65 17.39 -5.88 -9.79
C ARG A 65 17.64 -6.68 -11.08
N THR A 66 17.10 -6.27 -12.21
CA THR A 66 17.38 -6.91 -13.51
C THR A 66 18.69 -6.44 -14.14
N GLY A 67 19.34 -5.41 -13.59
CA GLY A 67 20.53 -4.79 -14.20
C GLY A 67 20.25 -4.00 -15.49
N LEU A 68 18.98 -3.84 -15.88
CA LEU A 68 18.62 -3.20 -17.15
C LEU A 68 18.42 -1.69 -17.02
N THR A 69 18.72 -0.96 -18.10
CA THR A 69 18.31 0.44 -18.26
C THR A 69 16.78 0.53 -18.38
N GLN A 70 16.19 1.73 -18.23
CA GLN A 70 14.74 1.91 -18.43
C GLN A 70 14.28 1.45 -19.82
N ALA A 71 15.04 1.76 -20.87
CA ALA A 71 14.71 1.38 -22.24
C ALA A 71 14.82 -0.15 -22.46
N ALA A 72 15.91 -0.76 -21.99
CA ALA A 72 16.10 -2.21 -22.10
C ALA A 72 15.03 -2.97 -21.31
N PHE A 73 14.71 -2.51 -20.09
CA PHE A 73 13.65 -3.08 -19.28
C PHE A 73 12.29 -2.98 -19.97
N ALA A 74 11.93 -1.80 -20.48
CA ALA A 74 10.68 -1.57 -21.18
C ALA A 74 10.52 -2.49 -22.39
N SER A 75 11.56 -2.58 -23.22
CA SER A 75 11.61 -3.50 -24.36
C SER A 75 11.40 -4.95 -23.93
N ARG A 76 12.06 -5.36 -22.84
CA ARG A 76 12.02 -6.74 -22.34
C ARG A 76 10.67 -7.18 -21.81
N ILE A 77 9.90 -6.26 -21.24
CA ILE A 77 8.55 -6.53 -20.70
C ILE A 77 7.43 -6.12 -21.67
N GLY A 78 7.77 -5.71 -22.90
CA GLY A 78 6.80 -5.40 -23.95
C GLY A 78 5.98 -4.13 -23.72
N VAL A 79 6.56 -3.08 -23.12
CA VAL A 79 5.85 -1.79 -22.90
C VAL A 79 6.67 -0.61 -23.44
N PRO A 80 6.02 0.53 -23.78
CA PRO A 80 6.74 1.75 -24.12
C PRO A 80 7.66 2.23 -22.98
N VAL A 81 8.82 2.79 -23.32
CA VAL A 81 9.75 3.35 -22.31
C VAL A 81 9.10 4.40 -21.41
N ASP A 82 8.18 5.19 -21.96
CA ASP A 82 7.45 6.21 -21.22
C ASP A 82 6.50 5.62 -20.17
N THR A 83 6.01 4.39 -20.37
CA THR A 83 5.25 3.66 -19.36
C THR A 83 6.12 3.38 -18.13
N VAL A 84 7.34 2.85 -18.34
CA VAL A 84 8.29 2.59 -17.24
C VAL A 84 8.70 3.91 -16.57
N ARG A 85 8.97 4.97 -17.32
CA ARG A 85 9.27 6.29 -16.76
C ARG A 85 8.13 6.84 -15.91
N ASN A 86 6.89 6.74 -16.41
CA ASN A 86 5.71 7.18 -15.67
C ASN A 86 5.51 6.39 -14.37
N TRP A 87 5.79 5.08 -14.38
CA TRP A 87 5.80 4.26 -13.17
C TRP A 87 6.87 4.69 -12.19
N GLU A 88 8.13 4.79 -12.63
CA GLU A 88 9.24 5.15 -11.74
C GLU A 88 9.17 6.60 -11.24
N GLN A 89 8.42 7.49 -11.92
CA GLN A 89 8.15 8.85 -11.47
C GLN A 89 6.90 8.98 -10.59
N GLY A 90 6.10 7.92 -10.44
CA GLY A 90 4.84 7.96 -9.68
C GLY A 90 3.71 8.71 -10.38
N LYS A 91 3.82 8.96 -11.69
CA LYS A 91 2.74 9.56 -12.49
C LYS A 91 1.62 8.57 -12.77
N ARG A 92 1.97 7.28 -12.87
CA ARG A 92 1.05 6.14 -13.03
C ARG A 92 1.58 4.97 -12.23
N PHE A 93 0.73 3.96 -12.00
CA PHE A 93 1.11 2.74 -11.30
C PHE A 93 0.91 1.51 -12.19
N PRO A 94 1.78 0.49 -12.07
CA PRO A 94 1.53 -0.81 -12.66
C PRO A 94 0.23 -1.39 -12.09
N ALA A 95 -0.69 -1.78 -12.97
CA ALA A 95 -1.96 -2.39 -12.60
C ALA A 95 -2.13 -3.75 -13.29
N GLY A 96 -3.02 -4.59 -12.75
CA GLY A 96 -3.38 -5.88 -13.34
C GLY A 96 -2.15 -6.75 -13.69
N PRO A 97 -2.03 -7.21 -14.95
CA PRO A 97 -0.91 -8.06 -15.38
C PRO A 97 0.48 -7.46 -15.14
N ALA A 98 0.65 -6.14 -15.33
CA ALA A 98 1.94 -5.50 -15.11
C ALA A 98 2.38 -5.58 -13.64
N LYS A 99 1.44 -5.44 -12.70
CA LYS A 99 1.71 -5.60 -11.27
C LYS A 99 2.14 -7.03 -10.93
N ALA A 100 1.48 -8.03 -11.53
CA ALA A 100 1.85 -9.43 -11.36
C ALA A 100 3.26 -9.70 -11.91
N LEU A 101 3.55 -9.23 -13.13
CA LEU A 101 4.85 -9.38 -13.77
C LEU A 101 5.98 -8.77 -12.93
N LEU A 102 5.80 -7.54 -12.42
CA LEU A 102 6.80 -6.91 -11.56
C LEU A 102 7.03 -7.67 -10.25
N LYS A 103 6.04 -8.38 -9.70
CA LYS A 103 6.25 -9.25 -8.53
C LYS A 103 7.12 -10.45 -8.87
N VAL A 104 6.89 -11.08 -10.03
CA VAL A 104 7.69 -12.22 -10.50
C VAL A 104 9.14 -11.77 -10.77
N LEU A 105 9.32 -10.64 -11.47
CA LEU A 105 10.64 -10.04 -11.71
C LEU A 105 11.36 -9.62 -10.41
N ASP A 106 10.64 -9.14 -9.39
CA ASP A 106 11.26 -8.83 -8.10
C ASP A 106 11.81 -10.11 -7.42
N ARG A 107 11.08 -11.22 -7.52
CA ARG A 107 11.40 -12.46 -6.81
C ARG A 107 12.45 -13.33 -7.49
N ALA A 108 12.44 -13.38 -8.82
CA ALA A 108 13.30 -14.23 -9.64
C ALA A 108 13.62 -13.54 -11.00
N PRO A 109 14.42 -12.45 -11.00
CA PRO A 109 14.64 -11.64 -12.20
C PRO A 109 15.25 -12.44 -13.34
N GLU A 110 16.24 -13.30 -13.08
CA GLU A 110 16.93 -14.08 -14.12
C GLU A 110 15.97 -15.05 -14.82
N THR A 111 15.20 -15.83 -14.05
CA THR A 111 14.21 -16.77 -14.57
C THR A 111 13.07 -16.06 -15.30
N ALA A 112 12.56 -14.98 -14.72
CA ALA A 112 11.47 -14.21 -15.30
C ALA A 112 11.88 -13.58 -16.64
N LEU A 113 13.10 -13.04 -16.72
CA LEU A 113 13.64 -12.53 -17.97
C LEU A 113 13.79 -13.67 -18.97
N ALA A 114 14.45 -14.78 -18.62
CA ALA A 114 14.60 -15.91 -19.55
C ALA A 114 13.26 -16.38 -20.17
N ALA A 115 12.16 -16.31 -19.40
CA ALA A 115 10.83 -16.67 -19.88
C ALA A 115 10.16 -15.64 -20.83
N LEU A 116 10.69 -14.42 -20.92
CA LEU A 116 10.20 -13.35 -21.78
C LEU A 116 10.99 -13.25 -23.10
N GLU A 117 11.90 -14.19 -23.39
CA GLU A 117 12.67 -14.21 -24.65
C GLU A 117 11.81 -14.58 -25.86
#